data_AF-A0A511MDW3-F1
#
_entry.id   AF-A0A511MDW3-F1
#
_cell.length_a   1.000
_cell.length_b   1.000
_cell.length_c   1.000
_cell.angle_alpha   90.00
_cell.angle_beta   90.00
_cell.angle_gamma   90.00
#
_symmetry.space_group_name_H-M   'P 1'
#
loop_
_entity.id
_entity.type
_entity.pdbx_description
1 polymer ?
#
loop_
_entity_poly.entity_id
_entity_poly.type
_entity_poly.pdbx_seq_one_letter_code
_entity_poly.pdbx_strand_id
1 'polypeptide(L)'
;MTGRLIPGTGSARQSIHREAALHQCASPLLPGIDSGRFTATIPWSAPGAVSAAEFAWSDGSVSRATGYGNGLWLITDGPATGHGIQINVADTWNGWYLSYADVVVTSATFVS
;
A
#
# COMPACT_ATOMS: atom_id res chain seq x y z
N MET A 1 9.65 -2.84 2.67
CA MET A 1 8.83 -2.91 1.45
C MET A 1 9.73 -3.22 0.29
N THR A 2 9.45 -4.32 -0.38
CA THR A 2 10.13 -4.71 -1.60
C THR A 2 9.39 -4.15 -2.82
N GLY A 3 10.14 -3.70 -3.82
CA GLY A 3 9.57 -3.25 -5.09
C GLY A 3 9.93 -4.17 -6.23
N ARG A 4 8.96 -4.45 -7.11
CA ARG A 4 9.22 -5.19 -8.34
C ARG A 4 8.50 -4.55 -9.51
N LEU A 5 9.23 -4.28 -10.58
CA LEU A 5 8.62 -3.92 -11.86
C LEU A 5 7.98 -5.17 -12.48
N ILE A 6 6.68 -5.10 -12.78
CA ILE A 6 5.95 -6.09 -13.55
C ILE A 6 5.94 -5.60 -15.01
N PRO A 7 6.60 -6.31 -15.94
CA PRO A 7 6.59 -5.93 -17.34
C PRO A 7 5.17 -6.03 -17.92
N GLY A 8 4.76 -5.00 -18.65
CA GLY A 8 3.62 -5.04 -19.57
C GLY A 8 4.09 -4.87 -21.00
N THR A 9 3.26 -5.25 -21.98
CA THR A 9 3.56 -4.97 -23.39
C THR A 9 3.48 -3.46 -23.63
N GLY A 10 4.63 -2.80 -23.77
CA GLY A 10 4.77 -1.33 -23.89
C GLY A 10 4.84 -0.60 -22.53
N SER A 11 5.37 0.62 -22.52
CA SER A 11 5.52 1.45 -21.31
C SER A 11 4.18 1.76 -20.62
N ALA A 12 3.10 1.91 -21.40
CA ALA A 12 1.73 2.19 -20.94
C ALA A 12 1.05 1.05 -20.15
N ARG A 13 1.64 -0.15 -20.11
CA ARG A 13 1.07 -1.32 -19.42
C ARG A 13 1.97 -1.86 -18.30
N GLN A 14 3.07 -1.19 -18.01
CA GLN A 14 3.95 -1.58 -16.92
C GLN A 14 3.33 -1.15 -15.59
N SER A 15 3.49 -1.99 -14.57
CA SER A 15 3.10 -1.66 -13.20
C SER A 15 4.24 -1.99 -12.25
N ILE A 16 4.30 -1.27 -11.14
CA ILE A 16 5.12 -1.62 -10.00
C ILE A 16 4.24 -2.42 -9.06
N HIS A 17 4.69 -3.62 -8.73
CA HIS A 17 4.17 -4.36 -7.61
C HIS A 17 5.01 -4.04 -6.37
N ARG A 18 4.33 -3.60 -5.31
CA ARG A 18 4.93 -3.30 -4.01
C ARG A 18 4.39 -4.28 -2.98
N GLU A 19 5.27 -4.71 -2.09
CA GLU A 19 4.89 -5.59 -1.00
C GLU A 19 5.62 -5.23 0.29
N ALA A 20 4.90 -5.23 1.42
CA ALA A 20 5.50 -5.09 2.73
C ALA A 20 4.78 -5.93 3.78
N ALA A 21 5.54 -6.49 4.72
CA ALA A 21 5.00 -6.88 6.01
C ALA A 21 4.72 -5.62 6.84
N LEU A 22 3.55 -5.58 7.47
CA LEU A 22 3.15 -4.58 8.44
C LEU A 22 3.22 -5.21 9.83
N HIS A 23 3.87 -4.52 10.75
CA HIS A 23 3.97 -4.92 12.14
C HIS A 23 3.33 -3.84 13.01
N GLN A 24 2.75 -4.26 14.13
CA GLN A 24 2.16 -3.37 15.13
C GLN A 24 1.00 -2.50 14.57
N CYS A 25 0.09 -3.12 13.81
CA CYS A 25 -1.10 -2.47 13.22
C CYS A 25 -2.20 -2.13 14.25
N ALA A 26 -1.84 -1.84 15.50
CA ALA A 26 -2.80 -1.58 16.56
C ALA A 26 -3.63 -0.33 16.23
N SER A 27 -4.92 -0.54 15.97
CA SER A 27 -5.88 0.51 15.64
C SER A 27 -7.24 0.19 16.26
N PRO A 28 -7.99 1.19 16.78
CA PRO A 28 -9.38 0.99 17.18
C PRO A 28 -10.29 0.49 16.05
N LEU A 29 -9.91 0.73 14.79
CA LEU A 29 -10.64 0.26 13.61
C LEU A 29 -10.40 -1.22 13.31
N LEU A 30 -9.33 -1.80 13.87
CA LEU A 30 -8.90 -3.18 13.67
C LEU A 30 -8.60 -3.84 15.04
N PRO A 31 -9.61 -3.99 15.93
CA PRO A 31 -9.38 -4.52 17.27
C PRO A 31 -8.87 -5.96 17.21
N GLY A 32 -7.72 -6.22 17.82
CA GLY A 32 -7.10 -7.56 17.85
C GLY A 32 -6.22 -7.90 16.65
N ILE A 33 -6.12 -7.01 15.65
CA ILE A 33 -5.19 -7.17 14.52
C ILE A 33 -3.90 -6.42 14.85
N ASP A 34 -2.80 -7.15 14.91
CA ASP A 34 -1.48 -6.63 15.29
C ASP A 34 -0.48 -6.60 14.13
N SER A 35 -0.81 -7.21 13.00
CA SER A 35 0.08 -7.36 11.85
C SER A 35 -0.71 -7.61 10.58
N GLY A 36 -0.04 -7.48 9.44
CA GLY A 36 -0.63 -7.77 8.15
C GLY A 36 0.39 -7.75 7.02
N ARG A 37 -0.08 -7.97 5.80
CA ARG A 37 0.70 -7.84 4.57
C ARG A 37 0.03 -6.83 3.66
N PHE A 38 0.78 -5.81 3.29
CA PHE A 38 0.40 -4.82 2.30
C PHE A 38 0.92 -5.24 0.94
N THR A 39 0.04 -5.22 -0.07
CA THR A 39 0.42 -5.30 -1.48
C THR A 39 -0.19 -4.15 -2.24
N ALA A 40 0.52 -3.63 -3.24
CA ALA A 40 -0.01 -2.59 -4.12
C ALA A 40 0.45 -2.78 -5.56
N THR A 41 -0.42 -2.36 -6.48
CA THR A 41 -0.14 -2.29 -7.91
C THR A 41 -0.28 -0.84 -8.36
N ILE A 42 0.83 -0.28 -8.83
CA ILE A 42 0.97 1.14 -9.19
C ILE A 42 1.28 1.23 -10.69
N PRO A 43 0.47 1.91 -11.52
CA PRO A 43 0.78 2.11 -12.93
C PRO A 43 2.08 2.91 -13.11
N TRP A 44 3.06 2.37 -13.86
CA TRP A 44 4.40 2.98 -14.00
C TRP A 44 4.38 4.32 -14.74
N SER A 45 3.69 4.38 -15.87
CA SER A 45 3.74 5.53 -16.80
C SER A 45 2.48 6.40 -16.75
N ALA A 46 1.74 6.39 -15.65
CA ALA A 46 0.53 7.19 -15.50
C ALA A 46 0.53 7.90 -14.14
N PRO A 47 1.35 8.96 -13.98
CA PRO A 47 1.29 9.81 -12.79
C PRO A 47 -0.14 10.30 -12.55
N GLY A 48 -0.66 10.10 -11.33
CA GLY A 48 -2.03 10.45 -10.97
C GLY A 48 -3.09 9.40 -11.30
N ALA A 49 -2.74 8.26 -11.92
CA ALA A 49 -3.65 7.14 -12.07
C ALA A 49 -3.96 6.49 -10.71
N VAL A 50 -5.20 6.02 -10.56
CA VAL A 50 -5.62 5.28 -9.37
C VAL A 50 -4.82 3.97 -9.30
N SER A 51 -4.14 3.80 -8.17
CA SER A 51 -3.46 2.56 -7.79
C SER A 51 -4.37 1.73 -6.91
N ALA A 52 -4.19 0.41 -6.96
CA ALA A 52 -4.92 -0.53 -6.11
C ALA A 52 -3.99 -1.10 -5.05
N ALA A 53 -4.54 -1.33 -3.85
CA ALA A 53 -3.85 -1.99 -2.76
C ALA A 53 -4.75 -3.02 -2.06
N GLU A 54 -4.11 -3.99 -1.44
CA GLU A 54 -4.73 -5.00 -0.60
C GLU A 54 -3.95 -5.12 0.71
N PHE A 55 -4.71 -5.26 1.79
CA PHE A 55 -4.20 -5.51 3.13
C PHE A 55 -4.75 -6.84 3.61
N ALA A 56 -3.89 -7.85 3.72
CA ALA A 56 -4.23 -9.12 4.35
C ALA A 56 -3.83 -9.06 5.83
N TRP A 57 -4.80 -9.12 6.73
CA TRP A 57 -4.62 -8.94 8.17
C TRP A 57 -4.33 -10.26 8.88
N SER A 58 -3.75 -10.19 10.09
CA SER A 58 -3.38 -11.39 10.86
C SER A 58 -4.56 -12.25 11.33
N ASP A 59 -5.76 -11.68 11.40
CA ASP A 59 -7.01 -12.41 11.66
C ASP A 59 -7.58 -13.14 10.43
N GLY A 60 -6.91 -13.02 9.27
CA GLY A 60 -7.32 -13.61 8.00
C GLY A 60 -8.30 -12.75 7.19
N SER A 61 -8.74 -11.60 7.71
CA SER A 61 -9.56 -10.66 6.96
C SER A 61 -8.74 -9.90 5.92
N VAL A 62 -9.43 -9.34 4.92
CA VAL A 62 -8.80 -8.60 3.83
C VAL A 62 -9.50 -7.26 3.64
N SER A 63 -8.72 -6.18 3.56
CA SER A 63 -9.19 -4.86 3.13
C SER A 63 -8.64 -4.51 1.76
N ARG A 64 -9.49 -3.99 0.87
CA ARG A 64 -9.06 -3.43 -0.41
C ARG A 64 -9.06 -1.92 -0.34
N ALA A 65 -8.09 -1.30 -1.01
CA ALA A 65 -7.94 0.14 -0.99
C ALA A 65 -7.51 0.70 -2.35
N THR A 66 -7.73 1.99 -2.52
CA THR A 66 -7.26 2.75 -3.68
C THR A 66 -6.43 3.95 -3.23
N GLY A 67 -5.48 4.38 -4.05
CA GLY A 67 -4.60 5.50 -3.72
C GLY A 67 -3.98 6.11 -4.95
N TYR A 68 -3.22 7.18 -4.77
CA TYR A 68 -2.58 7.93 -5.87
C TYR A 68 -1.05 7.82 -5.84
N GLY A 69 -0.53 6.78 -5.19
CA GLY A 69 0.92 6.57 -5.06
C GLY A 69 1.56 7.65 -4.20
N ASN A 70 1.23 7.73 -2.92
CA ASN A 70 1.91 8.62 -1.96
C ASN A 70 1.97 7.99 -0.57
N GLY A 71 1.80 6.67 -0.50
CA GLY A 71 1.62 5.93 0.74
C GLY A 71 0.23 6.06 1.36
N LEU A 72 -0.64 6.97 0.92
CA LEU A 72 -2.00 7.09 1.40
C LEU A 72 -2.97 6.23 0.57
N TRP A 73 -3.75 5.42 1.26
CA TRP A 73 -4.73 4.52 0.66
C TRP A 73 -6.09 4.67 1.33
N LEU A 74 -7.14 4.90 0.56
CA LEU A 74 -8.52 4.87 1.03
C LEU A 74 -9.05 3.44 0.96
N ILE A 75 -9.48 2.89 2.10
CA ILE A 75 -10.08 1.54 2.16
C ILE A 75 -11.50 1.60 1.59
N THR A 76 -11.75 0.81 0.56
CA THR A 76 -13.01 0.77 -0.19
C THR A 76 -13.84 -0.47 0.09
N ASP A 77 -13.24 -1.51 0.68
CA ASP A 77 -13.90 -2.79 1.00
C ASP A 77 -13.17 -3.48 2.17
N GLY A 78 -13.91 -4.24 2.99
CA GLY A 78 -13.40 -4.95 4.17
C GLY A 78 -13.33 -4.11 5.46
N PRO A 79 -12.60 -4.57 6.48
CA PRO A 79 -12.40 -3.86 7.74
C PRO A 79 -11.84 -2.44 7.52
N ALA A 80 -12.26 -1.49 8.34
CA ALA A 80 -11.91 -0.07 8.25
C ALA A 80 -12.30 0.62 6.93
N THR A 81 -13.30 0.09 6.19
CA THR A 81 -13.88 0.76 5.00
C THR A 81 -14.30 2.19 5.30
N GLY A 82 -13.96 3.10 4.38
CA GLY A 82 -14.21 4.54 4.50
C GLY A 82 -13.08 5.30 5.18
N HIS A 83 -12.07 4.63 5.72
CA HIS A 83 -10.91 5.25 6.36
C HIS A 83 -9.68 5.21 5.46
N GLY A 84 -8.80 6.20 5.66
CA GLY A 84 -7.47 6.20 5.07
C GLY A 84 -6.50 5.36 5.89
N ILE A 85 -5.50 4.79 5.24
CA ILE A 85 -4.32 4.20 5.86
C ILE A 85 -3.08 4.76 5.17
N GLN A 86 -2.23 5.41 5.96
CA GLN A 86 -0.95 5.93 5.53
C GLN A 86 0.13 4.90 5.81
N ILE A 87 0.80 4.43 4.76
CA ILE A 87 2.05 3.69 4.85
C ILE A 87 3.20 4.70 4.91
N ASN A 88 3.88 4.72 6.04
CA ASN A 88 5.06 5.55 6.25
C ASN A 88 6.32 4.73 5.95
N VAL A 89 7.25 5.35 5.23
CA VAL A 89 8.54 4.76 4.89
C VAL A 89 9.66 5.61 5.47
N ALA A 90 10.83 5.01 5.70
CA ALA A 90 12.00 5.69 6.25
C ALA A 90 12.66 6.66 5.25
N ASP A 91 12.34 6.52 3.96
CA ASP A 91 12.97 7.28 2.89
C ASP A 91 12.38 8.69 2.77
N THR A 92 13.26 9.69 2.65
CA THR A 92 12.87 11.11 2.50
C THR A 92 12.56 11.46 1.05
N TRP A 93 12.85 10.58 0.09
CA TRP A 93 12.48 10.79 -1.30
C TRP A 93 11.01 10.42 -1.53
N ASN A 94 10.19 11.46 -1.78
CA ASN A 94 8.77 11.28 -2.07
C ASN A 94 8.48 10.37 -3.27
N GLY A 95 9.40 10.11 -4.19
CA GLY A 95 9.15 9.31 -5.40
C GLY A 95 9.21 7.78 -5.21
N TRP A 96 9.36 7.28 -3.98
CA TRP A 96 9.51 5.84 -3.73
C TRP A 96 8.39 4.99 -4.36
N TYR A 97 7.17 5.51 -4.44
CA TYR A 97 6.00 4.82 -4.99
C TYR A 97 6.08 4.58 -6.52
N LEU A 98 6.88 5.37 -7.26
CA LEU A 98 7.18 5.18 -8.69
C LEU A 98 8.53 4.51 -8.93
N SER A 99 9.13 3.93 -7.90
CA SER A 99 10.38 3.20 -8.00
C SER A 99 10.15 1.71 -7.79
N TYR A 100 11.10 0.89 -8.23
CA TYR A 100 11.22 -0.51 -7.86
C TYR A 100 12.32 -0.73 -6.79
N ALA A 101 12.95 0.34 -6.31
CA ALA A 101 13.91 0.26 -5.21
C ALA A 101 13.23 -0.16 -3.90
N ASP A 102 13.89 -1.01 -3.13
CA ASP A 102 13.42 -1.41 -1.81
C ASP A 102 13.42 -0.22 -0.85
N VAL A 103 12.36 -0.09 -0.06
CA VAL A 103 12.22 0.97 0.95
C VAL A 103 11.77 0.38 2.27
N VAL A 104 12.27 0.92 3.39
CA VAL A 104 11.89 0.43 4.72
C VAL A 104 10.54 1.03 5.12
N VAL A 105 9.57 0.19 5.48
CA VAL A 105 8.31 0.64 6.09
C VAL A 105 8.57 0.88 7.56
N THR A 106 8.20 2.05 8.05
CA THR A 106 8.38 2.45 9.46
C THR A 106 7.10 2.25 10.25
N SER A 107 5.94 2.55 9.66
CA SER A 107 4.64 2.36 10.30
C SER A 107 3.50 2.35 9.29
N ALA A 108 2.35 1.86 9.72
CA ALA A 108 1.07 2.03 9.04
C ALA A 108 0.08 2.67 10.00
N THR A 109 -0.50 3.81 9.60
CA THR A 109 -1.35 4.63 10.47
C THR A 109 -2.70 4.86 9.82
N PHE A 110 -3.78 4.55 10.53
CA PHE A 110 -5.12 4.92 10.08
C PHE A 110 -5.35 6.42 10.22
N VAL A 111 -5.93 7.03 9.20
CA VAL A 111 -6.28 8.45 9.16
C VAL A 111 -7.77 8.60 8.85
N SER A 112 -8.39 9.59 9.49
CA SER A 112 -9.79 9.97 9.30
C SER A 112 -9.96 10.95 8.15
#